data_AF-A0A2N9MW23-F1
#
_entry.id   AF-A0A2N9MW23-F1
#
_cell.length_a   1.000
_cell.length_b   1.000
_cell.length_c   1.000
_cell.angle_alpha   90.00
_cell.angle_beta   90.00
_cell.angle_gamma   90.00
#
_symmetry.space_group_name_H-M   'P 1'
#
loop_
_entity.id
_entity.type
_entity.pdbx_description
1 polymer ?
#
loop_
_entity_poly.entity_id
_entity_poly.type
_entity_poly.pdbx_seq_one_letter_code
_entity_poly.pdbx_strand_id
1 'polypeptide(L)'
;MDSDRKYRQHGYMDSDRDARGPRDDRPKPQGPRPPIDITGPRLPRLVQHVAAARCFNCSTALPDGVDFSGTCPKCNAPLHCCKQCSQFEPSTRFQCLKPIPVRIPIKDKANECTSFTPRVTVAREGTTGGATSPQVSAPPVNSGPPAPRNADDARNAFDKLFKKL
;
A
#
# COMPACT_ATOMS: atom_id res chain seq x y z
N MET A 1 -39.04 -11.65 -49.86
CA MET A 1 -38.47 -12.58 -48.87
C MET A 1 -37.18 -11.98 -48.36
N ASP A 2 -37.34 -11.33 -47.22
CA ASP A 2 -36.53 -10.26 -46.63
C ASP A 2 -35.18 -10.75 -46.09
N SER A 3 -34.08 -10.19 -46.60
CA SER A 3 -32.70 -10.54 -46.19
C SER A 3 -31.89 -9.32 -45.70
N ASP A 4 -32.52 -8.40 -44.95
CA ASP A 4 -31.81 -7.36 -44.17
C ASP A 4 -31.82 -7.75 -42.68
N ARG A 5 -31.18 -8.88 -42.34
CA ARG A 5 -30.94 -9.25 -40.92
C ARG A 5 -29.63 -8.63 -40.45
N LYS A 6 -29.66 -7.32 -40.19
CA LYS A 6 -28.55 -6.52 -39.60
C LYS A 6 -28.10 -6.95 -38.20
N TYR A 7 -28.63 -8.04 -37.65
CA TYR A 7 -28.24 -8.53 -36.34
C TYR A 7 -28.17 -10.06 -36.35
N ARG A 8 -26.99 -10.58 -36.70
CA ARG A 8 -26.63 -11.98 -36.45
C ARG A 8 -26.04 -12.05 -35.05
N GLN A 9 -26.85 -12.44 -34.06
CA GLN A 9 -26.33 -12.74 -32.73
C GLN A 9 -25.40 -13.95 -32.83
N HIS A 10 -24.11 -13.77 -32.51
CA HIS A 10 -23.20 -14.89 -32.37
C HIS A 10 -23.63 -15.74 -31.16
N GLY A 11 -23.96 -17.00 -31.42
CA GLY A 11 -24.39 -17.93 -30.39
C GLY A 11 -23.19 -18.46 -29.60
N TYR A 12 -23.46 -18.88 -28.35
CA TYR A 12 -22.50 -19.38 -27.35
C TYR A 12 -21.73 -20.66 -27.76
N MET A 13 -21.77 -21.07 -29.03
CA MET A 13 -21.04 -22.22 -29.58
C MET A 13 -20.31 -21.92 -30.90
N ASP A 14 -20.45 -20.70 -31.47
CA ASP A 14 -19.74 -20.31 -32.70
C ASP A 14 -18.25 -20.00 -32.44
N SER A 15 -17.88 -19.61 -31.21
CA SER A 15 -16.50 -19.26 -30.85
C SER A 15 -15.52 -20.44 -30.84
N ASP A 16 -16.01 -21.68 -30.71
CA ASP A 16 -15.15 -22.86 -30.56
C ASP A 16 -14.78 -23.52 -31.90
N ARG A 17 -15.50 -23.20 -32.98
CA ARG A 17 -15.29 -23.86 -34.28
C ARG A 17 -14.24 -23.16 -35.14
N ASP A 18 -14.09 -21.84 -35.02
CA ASP A 18 -13.13 -21.05 -35.81
C ASP A 18 -11.83 -20.71 -35.05
N ALA A 19 -11.71 -21.04 -33.76
CA ALA A 19 -10.59 -20.63 -32.91
C ALA A 19 -9.50 -21.70 -32.69
N ARG A 20 -9.55 -22.85 -33.38
CA ARG A 20 -8.53 -23.92 -33.26
C ARG A 20 -7.61 -24.05 -34.48
N GLY A 21 -7.14 -22.92 -35.00
CA GLY A 21 -5.82 -22.89 -35.66
C GLY A 21 -4.70 -23.03 -34.62
N PRO A 22 -3.49 -23.49 -34.99
CA PRO A 22 -2.38 -23.69 -34.05
C PRO A 22 -2.11 -22.41 -33.25
N ARG A 23 -2.18 -22.49 -31.92
CA ARG A 23 -1.85 -21.37 -31.04
C ARG A 23 -0.34 -21.10 -31.16
N ASP A 24 0.02 -20.12 -31.98
CA ASP A 24 1.34 -19.50 -31.96
C ASP A 24 1.51 -18.79 -30.61
N ASP A 25 2.51 -19.20 -29.83
CA ASP A 25 2.93 -18.67 -28.53
C ASP A 25 3.58 -17.27 -28.67
N ARG A 26 2.92 -16.37 -29.42
CA ARG A 26 3.47 -15.05 -29.76
C ARG A 26 3.11 -14.03 -28.67
N PRO A 27 4.10 -13.39 -28.02
CA PRO A 27 3.84 -12.34 -27.05
C PRO A 27 3.10 -11.17 -27.72
N LYS A 28 1.99 -10.74 -27.12
CA LYS A 28 1.18 -9.62 -27.59
C LYS A 28 2.05 -8.34 -27.60
N PRO A 29 2.17 -7.61 -28.72
CA PRO A 29 2.91 -6.35 -28.71
C PRO A 29 2.17 -5.34 -27.84
N GLN A 30 2.88 -4.77 -26.87
CA GLN A 30 2.38 -3.64 -26.07
C GLN A 30 2.21 -2.45 -27.02
N GLY A 31 0.97 -2.13 -27.38
CA GLY A 31 0.67 -0.97 -28.22
C GLY A 31 1.16 0.33 -27.58
N PRO A 32 1.35 1.41 -28.39
CA PRO A 32 1.78 2.70 -27.89
C PRO A 32 0.83 3.18 -26.79
N ARG A 33 1.36 3.47 -25.61
CA ARG A 33 0.58 4.05 -24.52
C ARG A 33 -0.01 5.37 -25.01
N PRO A 34 -1.32 5.61 -24.89
CA PRO A 34 -1.91 6.88 -25.33
C PRO A 34 -1.21 8.05 -24.61
N PRO A 35 -0.99 9.19 -25.31
CA PRO A 35 -0.41 10.38 -24.69
C PRO A 35 -1.20 10.74 -23.43
N ILE A 36 -0.49 10.88 -22.31
CA ILE A 36 -1.07 11.35 -21.05
C ILE A 36 -1.53 12.78 -21.30
N ASP A 37 -2.84 13.04 -21.26
CA ASP A 37 -3.40 14.36 -21.47
C ASP A 37 -2.96 15.28 -20.31
N ILE A 38 -1.98 16.15 -20.58
CA ILE A 38 -1.26 16.96 -19.57
C ILE A 38 -2.15 18.11 -19.04
N THR A 39 -3.28 18.36 -19.69
CA THR A 39 -4.26 19.43 -19.38
C THR A 39 -5.35 19.00 -18.39
N GLY A 40 -5.43 17.72 -18.01
CA GLY A 40 -6.35 17.25 -16.97
C GLY A 40 -5.89 17.63 -15.55
N PRO A 41 -6.80 17.84 -14.59
CA PRO A 41 -6.43 17.94 -13.17
C PRO A 41 -5.61 16.70 -12.81
N ARG A 42 -4.38 16.88 -12.31
CA ARG A 42 -3.51 15.74 -11.95
C ARG A 42 -4.29 14.84 -11.00
N LEU A 43 -4.71 13.66 -11.47
CA LEU A 43 -5.34 12.69 -10.60
C LEU A 43 -4.34 12.38 -9.48
N PRO A 44 -4.74 12.49 -8.19
CA PRO A 44 -3.87 12.13 -7.08
C PRO A 44 -3.32 10.74 -7.35
N ARG A 45 -1.99 10.58 -7.26
CA ARG A 45 -1.34 9.28 -7.50
C ARG A 45 -1.97 8.25 -6.57
N LEU A 46 -2.79 7.37 -7.16
CA LEU A 46 -3.40 6.27 -6.44
C LEU A 46 -2.29 5.36 -5.93
N VAL A 47 -2.11 5.35 -4.61
CA VAL A 47 -1.40 4.36 -3.78
C VAL A 47 -0.05 3.92 -4.32
N GLN A 48 1.03 4.55 -3.85
CA GLN A 48 2.38 4.07 -4.16
C GLN A 48 2.68 2.81 -3.34
N HIS A 49 3.08 1.74 -4.04
CA HIS A 49 3.64 0.56 -3.40
C HIS A 49 5.06 0.89 -2.99
N VAL A 50 5.29 1.07 -1.69
CA VAL A 50 6.63 1.35 -1.14
C VAL A 50 7.14 0.05 -0.53
N ALA A 51 8.19 -0.50 -1.14
CA ALA A 51 8.94 -1.61 -0.56
C ALA A 51 9.86 -1.05 0.53
N ALA A 52 9.54 -1.31 1.79
CA ALA A 52 10.35 -0.85 2.92
C ALA A 52 10.53 -1.97 3.95
N ALA A 53 11.72 -2.06 4.52
CA ALA A 53 11.95 -2.85 5.72
C ALA A 53 11.25 -2.17 6.90
N ARG A 54 10.50 -2.91 7.72
CA ARG A 54 9.78 -2.36 8.88
C ARG A 54 10.27 -3.03 10.14
N CYS A 55 10.48 -2.25 11.20
CA CYS A 55 10.87 -2.79 12.51
C CYS A 55 9.83 -3.81 13.01
N PHE A 56 10.26 -4.96 13.52
CA PHE A 56 9.35 -5.97 14.06
C PHE A 56 8.56 -5.51 15.30
N ASN A 57 9.11 -4.57 16.07
CA ASN A 57 8.52 -4.12 17.33
C ASN A 57 7.57 -2.93 17.14
N CYS A 58 8.02 -1.90 16.41
CA CYS A 58 7.26 -0.64 16.28
C CYS A 58 6.69 -0.39 14.87
N SER A 59 6.85 -1.34 13.95
CA SER A 59 6.32 -1.31 12.57
C SER A 59 6.72 -0.08 11.75
N THR A 60 7.72 0.67 12.21
CA THR A 60 8.21 1.88 11.55
C THR A 60 9.03 1.48 10.34
N ALA A 61 8.77 2.13 9.20
CA ALA A 61 9.56 1.96 8.00
C ALA A 61 10.98 2.47 8.25
N LEU A 62 11.95 1.59 8.00
CA LEU A 62 13.37 1.91 8.09
C LEU A 62 13.80 2.58 6.79
N PRO A 63 14.74 3.53 6.84
CA PRO A 63 15.29 4.16 5.65
C PRO A 63 16.03 3.14 4.79
N ASP A 64 16.13 3.44 3.49
CA ASP A 64 16.92 2.65 2.56
C ASP A 64 18.39 2.68 2.98
N GLY A 65 19.03 1.51 3.04
CA GLY A 65 20.44 1.38 3.45
C GLY A 65 20.68 1.39 4.97
N VAL A 66 19.65 1.16 5.79
CA VAL A 66 19.84 0.98 7.25
C VAL A 66 20.79 -0.19 7.57
N ASP A 67 21.69 0.03 8.52
CA ASP A 67 22.52 -1.03 9.07
C ASP A 67 21.69 -1.96 9.96
N PHE A 68 21.42 -3.17 9.48
CA PHE A 68 20.64 -4.15 10.25
C PHE A 68 21.37 -4.68 11.48
N SER A 69 22.68 -4.49 11.60
CA SER A 69 23.46 -4.78 12.82
C SER A 69 23.13 -3.83 13.98
N GLY A 70 22.53 -2.68 13.69
CA GLY A 70 22.18 -1.67 14.68
C GLY A 70 20.79 -1.86 15.32
N THR A 71 20.30 -0.78 15.89
CA THR A 71 18.99 -0.68 16.54
C THR A 71 18.04 0.21 15.76
N CYS A 72 16.74 -0.02 15.91
CA CYS A 72 15.70 0.82 15.30
C CYS A 72 15.78 2.25 15.85
N PRO A 73 15.74 3.29 15.00
CA PRO A 73 15.84 4.69 15.45
C PRO A 73 14.65 5.18 16.28
N LYS A 74 13.52 4.46 16.28
CA LYS A 74 12.30 4.87 17.01
C LYS A 74 12.13 4.17 18.36
N CYS A 75 12.36 2.87 18.41
CA CYS A 75 12.10 2.06 19.61
C CYS A 75 13.34 1.37 20.17
N ASN A 76 14.52 1.60 19.57
CA ASN A 76 15.80 1.02 19.96
C ASN A 76 15.82 -0.53 19.99
N ALA A 77 14.84 -1.18 19.36
CA ALA A 77 14.85 -2.63 19.22
C ALA A 77 15.95 -3.08 18.25
N PRO A 78 16.63 -4.20 18.51
CA PRO A 78 17.68 -4.71 17.64
C PRO A 78 17.11 -5.11 16.28
N LEU A 79 17.71 -4.62 15.20
CA LEU A 79 17.26 -4.94 13.84
C LEU A 79 17.75 -6.34 13.42
N HIS A 80 18.91 -6.78 13.93
CA HIS A 80 19.46 -8.10 13.65
C HIS A 80 18.83 -9.19 14.53
N CYS A 81 17.55 -9.49 14.34
CA CYS A 81 16.84 -10.52 15.09
C CYS A 81 16.14 -11.52 14.16
N CYS A 82 15.83 -12.72 14.66
CA CYS A 82 15.18 -13.73 13.82
C CYS A 82 13.82 -13.24 13.30
N LYS A 83 13.06 -12.46 14.10
CA LYS A 83 11.77 -11.90 13.68
C LYS A 83 11.86 -10.89 12.52
N GLN A 84 13.02 -10.25 12.33
CA GLN A 84 13.28 -9.34 11.19
C GLN A 84 13.78 -10.08 9.94
N CYS A 85 14.04 -11.39 10.02
CA CYS A 85 14.59 -12.17 8.93
C CYS A 85 13.49 -12.65 7.95
N SER A 86 13.77 -12.63 6.64
CA SER A 86 12.90 -13.20 5.61
C SER A 86 12.79 -14.72 5.68
N GLN A 87 13.79 -15.39 6.26
CA GLN A 87 13.88 -16.84 6.36
C GLN A 87 13.24 -17.42 7.62
N PHE A 88 12.71 -16.56 8.50
CA PHE A 88 12.08 -16.99 9.74
C PHE A 88 10.72 -17.62 9.47
N GLU A 89 10.60 -18.90 9.78
CA GLU A 89 9.38 -19.69 9.56
C GLU A 89 9.08 -20.52 10.81
N PRO A 90 8.00 -20.22 11.57
CA PRO A 90 7.75 -20.85 12.87
C PRO A 90 7.52 -22.36 12.79
N SER A 91 7.12 -22.86 11.62
CA SER A 91 6.74 -24.27 11.38
C SER A 91 7.94 -25.20 11.16
N THR A 92 9.16 -24.67 11.03
CA THR A 92 10.36 -25.44 10.67
C THR A 92 11.30 -25.68 11.86
N ARG A 93 12.24 -26.62 11.70
CA ARG A 93 13.28 -26.90 12.70
C ARG A 93 14.06 -25.62 13.01
N PHE A 94 14.16 -25.28 14.30
CA PHE A 94 14.77 -24.04 14.80
C PHE A 94 14.12 -22.73 14.31
N GLN A 95 12.93 -22.82 13.72
CA GLN A 95 12.12 -21.71 13.20
C GLN A 95 12.83 -20.93 12.07
N CYS A 96 13.56 -21.65 11.22
CA CYS A 96 14.27 -21.09 10.08
C CYS A 96 14.20 -22.04 8.88
N LEU A 97 13.95 -21.50 7.70
CA LEU A 97 13.96 -22.28 6.45
C LEU A 97 15.37 -22.75 6.07
N LYS A 98 16.42 -22.01 6.44
CA LYS A 98 17.81 -22.41 6.22
C LYS A 98 18.29 -23.31 7.37
N PRO A 99 19.09 -24.36 7.09
CA PRO A 99 19.64 -25.21 8.14
C PRO A 99 20.64 -24.40 9.00
N ILE A 100 20.29 -24.18 10.27
CA ILE A 100 21.17 -23.51 11.25
C ILE A 100 21.82 -24.58 12.14
N PRO A 101 23.14 -24.51 12.40
CA PRO A 101 23.82 -25.46 13.28
C PRO A 101 23.38 -25.35 14.76
N VAL A 102 23.10 -24.14 15.24
CA VAL A 102 22.74 -23.86 16.64
C VAL A 102 21.38 -23.17 16.74
N ARG A 103 20.54 -23.64 17.66
CA ARG A 103 19.24 -23.02 17.94
C ARG A 103 19.44 -21.68 18.65
N ILE A 104 18.92 -20.60 18.08
CA ILE A 104 18.78 -19.31 18.77
C ILE A 104 17.52 -19.37 19.65
N PRO A 105 17.63 -19.29 21.00
CA PRO A 105 16.48 -19.42 21.90
C PRO A 105 15.59 -18.18 21.92
N ILE A 106 16.19 -16.98 21.92
CA ILE A 106 15.47 -15.71 21.98
C ILE A 106 15.44 -15.10 20.58
N LYS A 107 14.26 -15.12 19.93
CA LYS A 107 14.10 -14.68 18.53
C LYS A 107 13.98 -13.17 18.35
N ASP A 108 13.82 -12.45 19.46
CA ASP A 108 13.50 -11.02 19.52
C ASP A 108 14.72 -10.17 19.88
N LYS A 109 15.82 -10.81 20.29
CA LYS A 109 17.09 -10.15 20.62
C LYS A 109 18.04 -10.17 19.43
N ALA A 110 19.05 -9.29 19.50
CA ALA A 110 20.17 -9.30 18.58
C ALA A 110 20.82 -10.70 18.56
N ASN A 111 21.04 -11.23 17.36
CA ASN A 111 21.78 -12.46 17.15
C ASN A 111 22.95 -12.20 16.20
N GLU A 112 23.79 -13.20 15.96
CA GLU A 112 24.94 -13.11 15.02
C GLU A 112 24.77 -14.11 13.86
N CYS A 113 23.52 -14.38 13.46
CA CYS A 113 23.24 -15.32 12.39
C CYS A 113 23.81 -14.84 11.06
N THR A 114 24.79 -15.57 10.50
CA THR A 114 25.42 -15.25 9.20
C THR A 114 24.48 -15.38 8.01
N SER A 115 23.41 -16.18 8.15
CA SER A 115 22.40 -16.39 7.11
C SER A 115 21.24 -15.39 7.17
N PHE A 116 21.38 -14.31 7.95
CA PHE A 116 20.35 -13.29 8.09
C PHE A 116 20.10 -12.57 6.77
N THR A 117 18.83 -12.39 6.45
CA THR A 117 18.39 -11.59 5.29
C THR A 117 17.19 -10.78 5.75
N PRO A 118 17.24 -9.44 5.66
CA PRO A 118 16.18 -8.60 6.20
C PRO A 118 14.89 -8.78 5.40
N ARG A 119 13.76 -8.85 6.11
CA ARG A 119 12.43 -8.92 5.48
C ARG A 119 12.01 -7.53 5.01
N VAL A 120 11.82 -7.39 3.70
CA VAL A 120 11.23 -6.20 3.08
C VAL A 120 9.76 -6.47 2.81
N THR A 121 8.89 -5.58 3.28
CA THR A 121 7.44 -5.67 3.04
C THR A 121 7.02 -4.56 2.09
N VAL A 122 6.25 -4.92 1.05
CA VAL A 122 5.64 -3.93 0.16
C VAL A 122 4.34 -3.47 0.78
N ALA A 123 4.32 -2.26 1.33
CA ALA A 123 3.11 -1.64 1.85
C ALA A 123 2.48 -0.74 0.78
N ARG A 124 1.15 -0.73 0.71
CA ARG A 124 0.41 0.30 -0.02
C ARG A 124 0.33 1.52 0.89
N GLU A 125 1.18 2.50 0.64
CA GLU A 125 1.04 3.79 1.29
C GLU A 125 0.00 4.57 0.48
N GLY A 126 -1.19 4.77 1.06
CA GLY A 126 -2.13 5.75 0.55
C GLY A 126 -1.56 7.12 0.84
N THR A 127 -1.47 7.99 -0.17
CA THR A 127 -1.31 9.43 0.06
C THR A 127 -2.50 9.90 0.89
N THR A 128 -2.42 9.79 2.22
CA THR A 128 -3.06 10.74 3.10
C THR A 128 -2.14 11.95 3.03
N GLY A 129 -2.59 13.00 2.35
CA GLY A 129 -1.79 14.18 2.06
C GLY A 129 -1.19 14.77 3.32
N GLY A 130 0.03 14.37 3.66
CA GLY A 130 0.97 15.12 4.48
C GLY A 130 1.53 16.27 3.65
N ALA A 131 0.65 17.10 3.10
CA ALA A 131 1.02 18.45 2.77
C ALA A 131 1.03 19.19 4.11
N THR A 132 2.21 19.47 4.63
CA THR A 132 2.43 20.70 5.40
C THR A 132 1.86 21.83 4.56
N SER A 133 0.62 22.25 4.85
CA SER A 133 -0.02 23.37 4.18
C SER A 133 0.89 24.59 4.33
N PRO A 134 1.43 25.16 3.24
CA PRO A 134 1.85 26.55 3.28
C PRO A 134 0.57 27.35 3.51
N GLN A 135 0.57 28.21 4.51
CA GLN A 135 -0.48 29.21 4.67
C GLN A 135 -0.57 30.02 3.37
N VAL A 136 -1.58 29.75 2.56
CA VAL A 136 -2.00 30.64 1.48
C VAL A 136 -3.51 30.76 1.55
N SER A 137 -3.89 31.98 1.88
CA SER A 137 -5.22 32.51 2.07
C SER A 137 -6.12 32.19 0.87
N ALA A 138 -7.05 31.25 1.03
CA ALA A 138 -8.16 31.04 0.10
C ALA A 138 -9.41 31.78 0.62
N PRO A 139 -10.26 32.33 -0.26
CA PRO A 139 -11.42 33.14 0.13
C PRO A 139 -12.51 32.30 0.80
N PRO A 140 -13.46 32.92 1.56
CA PRO A 140 -14.31 32.19 2.48
C PRO A 140 -15.41 31.44 1.71
N VAL A 141 -15.22 30.14 1.54
CA VAL A 141 -16.35 29.22 1.40
C VAL A 141 -17.03 29.15 2.75
N ASN A 142 -18.36 29.30 2.75
CA ASN A 142 -19.22 29.27 3.94
C ASN A 142 -19.21 27.87 4.57
N SER A 143 -18.09 27.52 5.22
CA SER A 143 -18.00 26.39 6.11
C SER A 143 -18.78 26.73 7.37
N GLY A 144 -19.81 25.92 7.66
CA GLY A 144 -20.52 25.98 8.93
C GLY A 144 -19.55 25.96 10.14
N PRO A 145 -20.05 26.31 11.33
CA PRO A 145 -19.20 26.51 12.50
C PRO A 145 -18.32 25.27 12.77
N PRO A 146 -17.05 25.48 13.18
CA PRO A 146 -16.13 24.39 13.46
C PRO A 146 -16.70 23.46 14.53
N ALA A 147 -16.35 22.17 14.44
CA ALA A 147 -16.81 21.17 15.40
C ALA A 147 -16.47 21.56 16.84
N PRO A 148 -17.42 21.47 17.79
CA PRO A 148 -17.22 21.92 19.15
C PRO A 148 -16.17 21.07 19.84
N ARG A 149 -15.28 21.72 20.59
CA ARG A 149 -14.14 21.03 21.20
C ARG A 149 -14.52 20.35 22.51
N ASN A 150 -15.57 20.84 23.18
CA ASN A 150 -16.06 20.36 24.47
C ASN A 150 -17.61 20.43 24.54
N ALA A 151 -18.21 19.79 25.55
CA ALA A 151 -19.67 19.70 25.69
C ALA A 151 -20.37 21.06 25.88
N ASP A 152 -19.78 22.00 26.63
CA ASP A 152 -20.37 23.33 26.86
C ASP A 152 -20.30 24.22 25.61
N ASP A 153 -19.30 24.01 24.76
CA ASP A 153 -19.17 24.68 23.46
C ASP A 153 -20.27 24.20 22.50
N ALA A 154 -20.56 22.90 22.49
CA ALA A 154 -21.65 22.32 21.70
C ALA A 154 -23.03 22.89 22.11
N ARG A 155 -23.30 22.99 23.42
CA ARG A 155 -24.57 23.55 23.94
C ARG A 155 -24.73 25.02 23.58
N ASN A 156 -23.68 25.82 23.76
CA ASN A 156 -23.69 27.25 23.41
C ASN A 156 -23.83 27.50 21.90
N ALA A 157 -23.21 26.67 21.06
CA ALA A 157 -23.37 26.74 19.62
C ALA A 157 -24.81 26.45 19.19
N PHE A 158 -25.45 25.47 19.83
CA PHE A 158 -26.85 25.13 19.58
C PHE A 158 -27.78 26.28 19.96
N ASP A 159 -27.64 26.84 21.17
CA ASP A 159 -28.45 27.95 21.66
C ASP A 159 -28.40 29.19 20.74
N LYS A 160 -27.24 29.47 20.15
CA LYS A 160 -27.04 30.61 19.23
C LYS A 160 -27.77 30.45 17.90
N LEU A 161 -28.06 29.22 17.46
CA LEU A 161 -28.82 28.97 16.24
C LEU A 161 -30.31 29.26 16.42
N PHE A 162 -30.85 29.06 17.61
CA PHE A 162 -32.28 29.21 17.90
C PHE A 162 -32.65 30.56 18.55
N LYS A 163 -31.68 31.33 19.06
CA LYS A 163 -31.89 32.66 19.66
C LYS A 163 -31.83 33.82 18.66
N LYS A 164 -31.66 33.54 17.35
CA LYS A 164 -31.82 34.54 16.28
C LYS A 164 -33.24 34.48 15.72
N LEU A 165 -34.18 35.03 16.48
CA LEU A 165 -35.43 35.62 15.99
C LEU A 165 -35.57 36.99 16.65
#